data_AF-A0AA42YMQ7-F1
#
_entry.id   AF-A0AA42YMQ7-F1
#
_cell.length_a   1.000
_cell.length_b   1.000
_cell.length_c   1.000
_cell.angle_alpha   90.00
_cell.angle_beta   90.00
_cell.angle_gamma   90.00
#
_symmetry.space_group_name_H-M   'P 1'
#
loop_
_entity.id
_entity.type
_entity.pdbx_description
1 polymer ?
#
loop_
_entity_poly.entity_id
_entity_poly.type
_entity_poly.pdbx_seq_one_letter_code
_entity_poly.pdbx_strand_id
1 'polypeptide(L)'
;MKSKIVVLCVVSMLLYGGVIVAGVEKKGPEQITLDGGQRGVVGFPHRQHQTTLGDCNICHNIFPQKLGVIKDLKNQGRLAKKRVMDHCRGCHRNRVKQGQKAGPTSCRKCHSK
;
A
#
# COMPACT_ATOMS: atom_id res chain seq x y z
N MET A 1 47.08 -19.57 32.77
CA MET A 1 47.20 -19.02 31.39
C MET A 1 46.02 -19.37 30.49
N LYS A 2 45.41 -20.57 30.62
CA LYS A 2 44.27 -21.00 29.79
C LYS A 2 42.96 -20.25 30.07
N SER A 3 42.71 -19.84 31.32
CA SER A 3 41.47 -19.14 31.71
C SER A 3 41.40 -17.67 31.25
N LYS A 4 42.54 -16.98 31.09
CA LYS A 4 42.57 -15.56 30.69
C LYS A 4 42.36 -15.37 29.17
N ILE A 5 42.70 -16.40 28.38
CA ILE A 5 42.52 -16.40 26.92
C ILE A 5 41.04 -16.64 26.56
N VAL A 6 40.34 -17.50 27.30
CA VAL A 6 38.91 -17.78 27.07
C VAL A 6 38.04 -16.56 27.36
N VAL A 7 38.38 -15.77 28.39
CA VAL A 7 37.64 -14.53 28.72
C VAL A 7 37.84 -13.46 27.65
N LEU A 8 39.00 -13.41 26.98
CA LEU A 8 39.28 -12.42 25.93
C LEU A 8 38.52 -12.71 24.62
N CYS A 9 38.19 -13.97 24.33
CA CYS A 9 37.45 -14.36 23.13
C CYS A 9 35.92 -14.15 23.26
N VAL A 10 35.37 -14.12 24.47
CA VAL A 10 33.92 -13.91 24.68
C VAL A 10 33.56 -12.41 24.64
N VAL A 11 34.50 -11.53 25.00
CA VAL A 11 34.26 -10.07 24.97
C VAL A 11 34.37 -9.48 23.56
N SER A 12 35.16 -10.08 22.67
CA SER A 12 35.32 -9.60 21.28
C SER A 12 34.16 -9.99 20.34
N MET A 13 33.32 -10.95 20.73
CA MET A 13 32.17 -11.40 19.93
C MET A 13 30.88 -10.60 20.20
N LEU A 14 30.91 -9.65 21.14
CA LEU A 14 29.79 -8.76 21.47
C LEU A 14 29.78 -7.45 20.66
N LEU A 15 30.74 -7.26 19.74
CA LEU A 15 30.85 -6.07 18.88
C LEU A 15 30.42 -6.31 17.43
N TYR A 16 29.61 -7.33 17.16
CA TYR A 16 28.82 -7.37 15.93
C TYR A 16 27.53 -6.56 16.16
N GLY A 17 27.70 -5.24 16.27
CA GLY A 17 26.61 -4.29 16.26
C GLY A 17 25.78 -4.51 15.00
N GLY A 18 24.58 -5.07 15.20
CA GLY A 18 23.62 -5.27 14.12
C GLY A 18 23.41 -3.96 13.40
N VAL A 19 23.78 -3.93 12.12
CA VAL A 19 23.39 -2.85 11.22
C VAL A 19 21.87 -2.90 11.16
N ILE A 20 21.20 -2.05 11.93
CA ILE A 20 19.78 -1.78 11.72
C ILE A 20 19.75 -1.05 10.38
N VAL A 21 19.59 -1.83 9.30
CA VAL A 21 19.16 -1.30 8.01
C VAL A 21 17.77 -0.76 8.30
N ALA A 22 17.70 0.53 8.62
CA ALA A 22 16.46 1.28 8.59
C ALA A 22 15.95 1.13 7.16
N GLY A 23 15.04 0.17 6.96
CA GLY A 23 14.43 -0.09 5.68
C GLY A 23 13.83 1.22 5.23
N VAL A 24 14.39 1.80 4.17
CA VAL A 24 13.79 2.93 3.47
C VAL A 24 12.42 2.43 3.03
N GLU A 25 11.37 2.75 3.79
CA GLU A 25 10.01 2.38 3.42
C GLU A 25 9.77 2.97 2.03
N LYS A 26 9.71 2.12 1.01
CA LYS A 26 9.44 2.51 -0.37
C LYS A 26 8.00 3.00 -0.45
N LYS A 27 7.85 4.24 -0.05
CA LYS A 27 6.60 4.98 0.07
C LYS A 27 6.19 5.42 -1.32
N GLY A 28 4.99 5.04 -1.75
CA GLY A 28 4.41 5.54 -3.00
C GLY A 28 4.20 7.06 -2.95
N PRO A 29 3.87 7.72 -4.07
CA PRO A 29 3.49 9.14 -4.07
C PRO A 29 2.39 9.45 -3.05
N GLU A 30 2.33 10.69 -2.58
CA GLU A 30 1.34 11.10 -1.57
C GLU A 30 -0.08 11.06 -2.14
N GLN A 31 -0.24 11.65 -3.31
CA GLN A 31 -1.47 11.75 -4.07
C GLN A 31 -1.20 11.23 -5.49
N ILE A 32 -2.15 10.48 -6.04
CA ILE A 32 -2.18 10.15 -7.47
C ILE A 32 -3.57 10.41 -8.05
N THR A 33 -3.63 10.40 -9.38
CA THR A 33 -4.88 10.49 -10.12
C THR A 33 -5.15 9.15 -10.82
N LEU A 34 -6.36 8.64 -10.67
CA LEU A 34 -6.83 7.46 -11.36
C LEU A 34 -7.80 7.86 -12.48
N ASP A 35 -7.66 7.22 -13.64
CA ASP A 35 -8.57 7.40 -14.77
C ASP A 35 -9.94 6.76 -14.45
N GLY A 36 -10.94 7.62 -14.21
CA GLY A 36 -12.33 7.22 -13.99
C GLY A 36 -13.17 7.16 -15.26
N GLY A 37 -12.55 7.25 -16.44
CA GLY A 37 -13.21 7.24 -17.74
C GLY A 37 -14.21 8.37 -17.90
N GLN A 38 -15.37 8.07 -18.49
CA GLN A 38 -16.45 9.03 -18.73
C GLN A 38 -17.03 9.70 -17.47
N ARG A 39 -16.69 9.20 -16.27
CA ARG A 39 -17.14 9.81 -15.01
C ARG A 39 -16.19 10.89 -14.48
N GLY A 40 -15.06 11.09 -15.14
CA GLY A 40 -14.03 12.03 -14.68
C GLY A 40 -13.01 11.36 -13.76
N VAL A 41 -11.95 12.09 -13.47
CA VAL A 41 -10.78 11.60 -12.73
C VAL A 41 -11.11 11.35 -11.27
N VAL A 42 -10.35 10.45 -10.64
CA VAL A 42 -10.47 10.15 -9.21
C VAL A 42 -9.15 10.51 -8.54
N GLY A 43 -9.20 11.50 -7.64
CA GLY A 43 -8.07 11.77 -6.74
C GLY A 43 -7.94 10.63 -5.73
N PHE A 44 -6.78 10.00 -5.69
CA PHE A 44 -6.48 8.91 -4.76
C PHE A 44 -5.34 9.31 -3.79
N PRO A 45 -5.65 9.55 -2.50
CA PRO A 45 -4.66 9.88 -1.48
C PRO A 45 -3.91 8.59 -1.06
N HIS A 46 -2.93 8.20 -1.87
CA HIS A 46 -2.22 6.93 -1.72
C HIS A 46 -1.49 6.84 -0.37
N ARG A 47 -0.85 7.92 0.09
CA ARG A 47 -0.19 7.92 1.42
C ARG A 47 -1.17 7.69 2.55
N GLN A 48 -2.36 8.28 2.49
CA GLN A 48 -3.37 8.07 3.53
C GLN A 48 -3.74 6.59 3.66
N HIS A 49 -3.88 5.89 2.53
CA HIS A 49 -4.12 4.45 2.52
C HIS A 49 -2.92 3.68 3.07
N GLN A 50 -1.71 4.03 2.65
CA GLN A 50 -0.49 3.39 3.14
C GLN A 50 -0.35 3.52 4.67
N THR A 51 -0.56 4.72 5.22
CA THR A 51 -0.49 4.98 6.67
C THR A 51 -1.61 4.29 7.44
N THR A 52 -2.83 4.24 6.89
CA THR A 52 -4.00 3.68 7.58
C THR A 52 -4.03 2.16 7.53
N LEU A 53 -3.52 1.56 6.45
CA LEU A 53 -3.64 0.13 6.20
C LEU A 53 -2.36 -0.65 6.54
N GLY A 54 -1.18 -0.07 6.33
CA GLY A 54 0.11 -0.74 6.54
C GLY A 54 0.43 -1.89 5.56
N ASP A 55 -0.58 -2.49 4.92
CA ASP A 55 -0.42 -3.58 3.97
C ASP A 55 -0.62 -3.12 2.51
N CYS A 56 0.48 -3.11 1.76
CA CYS A 56 0.52 -2.78 0.34
C CYS A 56 -0.28 -3.77 -0.52
N ASN A 57 -0.37 -5.03 -0.09
CA ASN A 57 -0.89 -6.12 -0.91
C ASN A 57 -2.41 -6.16 -0.95
N ILE A 58 -3.09 -5.44 -0.05
CA ILE A 58 -4.55 -5.20 -0.13
C ILE A 58 -4.94 -4.75 -1.53
N CYS A 59 -4.15 -3.85 -2.13
CA CYS A 59 -4.37 -3.36 -3.49
C CYS A 59 -3.42 -4.01 -4.50
N HIS A 60 -2.13 -4.18 -4.16
CA HIS A 60 -1.11 -4.48 -5.17
C HIS A 60 -1.06 -5.93 -5.65
N ASN A 61 -1.82 -6.83 -5.01
CA ASN A 61 -2.12 -8.15 -5.56
C ASN A 61 -3.06 -8.08 -6.79
N ILE A 62 -3.82 -7.00 -6.95
CA ILE A 62 -4.77 -6.80 -8.04
C ILE A 62 -4.25 -5.73 -9.02
N PHE A 63 -3.62 -4.68 -8.49
CA PHE A 63 -3.13 -3.54 -9.25
C PHE A 63 -1.62 -3.40 -9.04
N PRO A 64 -0.77 -3.96 -9.92
CA PRO A 64 0.67 -3.87 -9.78
C PRO A 64 1.16 -2.43 -9.57
N GLN A 65 2.30 -2.25 -8.91
CA GLN A 65 2.87 -0.94 -8.56
C GLN A 65 3.42 -0.16 -9.77
N LYS A 66 2.55 0.19 -10.71
CA LYS A 66 2.86 0.94 -11.93
C LYS A 66 1.77 1.98 -12.19
N LEU A 67 2.15 3.23 -12.44
CA LEU A 67 1.20 4.26 -12.85
C LEU A 67 0.51 3.87 -14.16
N GLY A 68 -0.80 4.14 -14.24
CA GLY A 68 -1.60 3.76 -15.41
C GLY A 68 -1.98 2.28 -15.50
N VAL A 69 -1.53 1.41 -14.59
CA VAL A 69 -1.77 -0.04 -14.66
C VAL A 69 -3.26 -0.42 -14.76
N ILE A 70 -4.13 0.35 -14.11
CA ILE A 70 -5.58 0.09 -14.15
C ILE A 70 -6.12 0.26 -15.58
N LYS A 71 -5.60 1.23 -16.33
CA LYS A 71 -5.97 1.45 -17.73
C LYS A 71 -5.39 0.34 -18.60
N ASP A 72 -4.12 -0.01 -18.40
CA ASP A 72 -3.45 -1.11 -19.11
C ASP A 72 -4.25 -2.43 -18.93
N LEU A 73 -4.60 -2.77 -17.70
CA LEU A 73 -5.33 -4.00 -17.39
C LEU A 73 -6.77 -4.00 -17.96
N LYS A 74 -7.44 -2.85 -18.01
CA LYS A 74 -8.75 -2.72 -18.67
C LYS A 74 -8.62 -2.96 -20.18
N ASN A 75 -7.63 -2.33 -20.82
CA ASN A 75 -7.40 -2.47 -22.26
C ASN A 75 -7.02 -3.90 -22.65
N GLN A 76 -6.29 -4.60 -21.76
CA GLN A 76 -5.93 -6.02 -21.94
C GLN A 76 -7.11 -6.98 -21.63
N GLY A 77 -8.27 -6.49 -21.20
CA GLY A 77 -9.40 -7.34 -20.79
C GLY A 77 -9.16 -8.14 -19.50
N ARG A 78 -8.09 -7.82 -18.75
CA ARG A 78 -7.67 -8.54 -17.53
C ARG A 78 -8.36 -8.06 -16.26
N LEU A 79 -9.22 -7.05 -16.36
CA LEU A 79 -10.08 -6.60 -15.28
C LEU A 79 -11.54 -6.84 -15.64
N ALA A 80 -12.23 -7.63 -14.82
CA ALA A 80 -13.67 -7.76 -14.90
C ALA A 80 -14.36 -6.40 -14.78
N LYS A 81 -15.53 -6.27 -15.41
CA LYS A 81 -16.36 -5.06 -15.34
C LYS A 81 -16.58 -4.67 -13.87
N LYS A 82 -16.36 -3.39 -13.57
CA LYS A 82 -16.47 -2.79 -12.22
C LYS A 82 -15.48 -3.30 -11.15
N ARG A 83 -14.54 -4.22 -11.45
CA ARG A 83 -13.58 -4.77 -10.47
C ARG A 83 -12.87 -3.72 -9.61
N VAL A 84 -12.46 -2.60 -10.21
CA VAL A 84 -11.83 -1.47 -9.49
C VAL A 84 -12.79 -0.89 -8.46
N MET A 85 -14.03 -0.62 -8.86
CA MET A 85 -15.04 -0.01 -7.99
C MET A 85 -15.47 -0.96 -6.88
N ASP A 86 -15.62 -2.25 -7.19
CA ASP A 86 -16.04 -3.25 -6.22
C ASP A 86 -14.96 -3.47 -5.15
N HIS A 87 -13.68 -3.42 -5.53
CA HIS A 87 -12.57 -3.46 -4.58
C HIS A 87 -12.57 -2.24 -3.66
N CYS A 88 -12.52 -1.01 -4.21
CA CYS A 88 -12.40 0.20 -3.41
C CYS A 88 -13.67 0.46 -2.57
N ARG A 89 -14.85 0.47 -3.21
CA ARG A 89 -16.12 0.74 -2.52
C ARG A 89 -16.51 -0.41 -1.59
N GLY A 90 -16.16 -1.65 -1.93
CA GLY A 90 -16.40 -2.80 -1.07
C GLY A 90 -15.65 -2.66 0.25
N CYS A 91 -14.35 -2.35 0.19
CA CYS A 91 -13.54 -2.07 1.38
C CYS A 91 -14.13 -0.92 2.20
N HIS A 92 -14.42 0.23 1.57
CA HIS A 92 -15.00 1.37 2.27
C HIS A 92 -16.34 1.04 2.95
N ARG A 93 -17.24 0.33 2.26
CA ARG A 93 -18.53 -0.09 2.82
C ARG A 93 -18.35 -1.03 4.01
N ASN A 94 -17.42 -1.97 3.95
CA ASN A 94 -17.15 -2.89 5.05
C ASN A 94 -16.66 -2.14 6.28
N ARG A 95 -15.77 -1.16 6.13
CA ARG A 95 -15.32 -0.31 7.23
C ARG A 95 -16.45 0.52 7.83
N VAL A 96 -17.29 1.14 6.99
CA VAL A 96 -18.48 1.87 7.47
C VAL A 96 -19.42 0.96 8.26
N LYS A 97 -19.68 -0.27 7.78
CA LYS A 97 -20.51 -1.25 8.50
C LYS A 97 -19.93 -1.63 9.86
N GLN A 98 -18.62 -1.59 10.01
CA GLN A 98 -17.90 -1.83 11.26
C GLN A 98 -17.80 -0.57 12.14
N GLY A 99 -18.44 0.55 11.77
CA GLY A 99 -18.34 1.82 12.51
C GLY A 99 -16.97 2.50 12.39
N GLN A 100 -16.13 2.08 11.44
CA GLN A 100 -14.79 2.62 11.25
C GLN A 100 -14.80 3.80 10.26
N LYS A 101 -13.81 4.69 10.40
CA LYS A 101 -13.54 5.72 9.38
C LYS A 101 -13.21 5.05 8.04
N ALA A 102 -13.80 5.57 6.97
CA ALA A 102 -13.64 5.03 5.63
C ALA A 102 -13.67 6.14 4.59
N GLY A 103 -13.15 5.84 3.40
CA GLY A 103 -13.32 6.71 2.24
C GLY A 103 -14.75 6.71 1.69
N PRO A 104 -15.00 7.46 0.61
CA PRO A 104 -16.34 7.62 0.04
C PRO A 104 -16.90 6.30 -0.54
N THR A 105 -18.22 6.12 -0.39
CA THR A 105 -18.95 4.94 -0.90
C THR A 105 -19.89 5.24 -2.07
N SER A 106 -20.15 6.53 -2.34
CA SER A 106 -21.02 7.00 -3.43
C SER A 106 -20.21 7.43 -4.66
N CYS A 107 -20.80 7.27 -5.85
CA CYS A 107 -20.09 7.47 -7.12
C CYS A 107 -19.53 8.89 -7.28
N ARG A 108 -20.35 9.92 -6.99
CA ARG A 108 -19.99 11.34 -7.16
C ARG A 108 -18.96 11.84 -6.16
N LYS A 109 -18.78 11.14 -5.02
CA LYS A 109 -17.75 11.49 -4.03
C LYS A 109 -16.36 10.94 -4.42
N CYS A 110 -16.30 9.98 -5.35
CA CYS A 110 -15.03 9.52 -5.94
C CYS A 110 -14.74 10.21 -7.26
N HIS A 111 -15.75 10.33 -8.12
CA HIS A 111 -15.62 10.83 -9.48
C HIS A 111 -15.99 12.30 -9.55
N SER A 112 -14.97 13.15 -9.69
CA SER A 112 -15.14 14.56 -10.01
C SER A 112 -15.15 14.70 -11.53
N LYS A 113 -16.25 15.22 -12.07
CA LYS A 113 -16.35 15.63 -13.48
C LYS A 113 -15.71 16.99 -13.68
#